data_AF-A0A4T0WF33-F1
#
_entry.id   AF-A0A4T0WF33-F1
#
_cell.length_a   1.000
_cell.length_b   1.000
_cell.length_c   1.000
_cell.angle_alpha   90.00
_cell.angle_beta   90.00
_cell.angle_gamma   90.00
#
_symmetry.space_group_name_H-M   'P 1'
#
loop_
_entity.id
_entity.type
_entity.pdbx_description
1 polymer ?
#
loop_
_entity_poly.entity_id
_entity_poly.type
_entity_poly.pdbx_seq_one_letter_code
_entity_poly.pdbx_strand_id
1 'polypeptide(L)'
;MTGDGLSDLFKVSGGKIVYWPDHVYGAFGDAIEMGNCPRLAEPGSFDAERLRLMDVEGSGTANMLYILPGGGAHLFYNLAGNAWSDAVFTPTLPATTSPSNIFLLDILGEGTACLRWADASSS
;
A
#
# COMPACT_ATOMS: atom_id res chain seq x y z
N MET A 1 -3.74 -0.92 10.35
CA MET A 1 -2.26 -1.09 10.26
C MET A 1 -1.76 -2.18 11.17
N THR A 2 -2.35 -2.32 12.35
CA THR A 2 -2.09 -3.33 13.39
C THR A 2 -2.87 -4.64 13.20
N GLY A 3 -3.94 -4.62 12.40
CA GLY A 3 -4.80 -5.79 12.18
C GLY A 3 -5.97 -5.94 13.15
N ASP A 4 -6.30 -4.88 13.89
CA ASP A 4 -7.43 -4.83 14.84
C ASP A 4 -8.80 -4.61 14.19
N GLY A 5 -8.85 -4.42 12.87
CA GLY A 5 -10.08 -4.15 12.12
C GLY A 5 -10.57 -2.70 12.21
N LEU A 6 -9.77 -1.79 12.77
CA LEU A 6 -10.09 -0.36 12.83
C LEU A 6 -9.41 0.43 11.70
N SER A 7 -9.92 1.64 11.46
CA SER A 7 -9.40 2.54 10.43
C SER A 7 -8.34 3.47 11.02
N ASP A 8 -7.09 3.04 10.97
CA ASP A 8 -5.95 3.84 11.42
C ASP A 8 -5.67 5.02 10.47
N LEU A 9 -5.12 6.11 11.02
CA LEU A 9 -4.60 7.22 10.21
C LEU A 9 -3.17 6.91 9.75
N PHE A 10 -2.90 7.06 8.45
CA PHE A 10 -1.61 6.75 7.84
C PHE A 10 -1.00 7.97 7.15
N LYS A 11 0.29 8.25 7.40
CA LYS A 11 1.03 9.36 6.79
C LYS A 11 2.34 8.89 6.18
N VAL A 12 2.54 9.22 4.92
CA VAL A 12 3.82 9.08 4.20
C VAL A 12 4.43 10.48 4.02
N SER A 13 5.67 10.69 4.46
CA SER A 13 6.35 11.97 4.29
C SER A 13 7.87 11.84 4.39
N GLY A 14 8.60 12.36 3.42
CA GLY A 14 10.04 12.66 3.56
C GLY A 14 10.93 11.52 4.07
N GLY A 15 10.66 10.27 3.65
CA GLY A 15 11.42 9.10 4.11
C GLY A 15 10.98 8.55 5.47
N LYS A 16 9.77 8.92 5.92
CA LYS A 16 9.11 8.37 7.10
C LYS A 16 7.71 7.90 6.76
N ILE A 17 7.31 6.84 7.45
CA ILE A 17 5.94 6.36 7.47
C ILE A 17 5.51 6.28 8.93
N VAL A 18 4.40 6.95 9.23
CA VAL A 18 3.85 7.06 10.59
C VAL A 18 2.38 6.70 10.53
N TYR A 19 1.90 5.95 11.52
CA TYR A 19 0.46 5.75 11.71
C TYR A 19 0.03 6.13 13.12
N TRP A 20 -1.25 6.41 13.27
CA TRP A 20 -1.90 6.59 14.57
C TRP A 20 -2.97 5.52 14.69
N PRO A 21 -2.87 4.62 15.69
CA PRO A 21 -3.87 3.58 15.90
C PRO A 21 -5.20 4.22 16.32
N ASP A 22 -6.32 3.76 15.78
CA ASP A 22 -7.64 4.14 16.29
C ASP A 22 -7.93 3.35 17.59
N HIS A 23 -8.29 4.04 18.66
CA HIS A 23 -8.67 3.43 19.94
C HIS A 23 -10.19 3.31 20.11
N VAL A 24 -10.94 3.36 19.01
CA VAL A 24 -12.40 3.34 18.88
C VAL A 24 -13.01 4.74 18.82
N TYR A 25 -13.91 4.94 17.84
CA TYR A 25 -14.64 6.19 17.57
C TYR A 25 -13.74 7.39 17.18
N GLY A 26 -12.62 7.14 16.50
CA GLY A 26 -11.76 8.22 15.98
C GLY A 26 -10.88 8.88 17.04
N ALA A 27 -10.73 8.24 18.20
CA ALA A 27 -9.76 8.61 19.21
C ALA A 27 -8.41 8.00 18.84
N PHE A 28 -7.57 8.76 18.16
CA PHE A 28 -6.25 8.29 17.72
C PHE A 28 -5.25 8.28 18.88
N GLY A 29 -4.47 7.20 18.97
CA GLY A 29 -3.37 7.06 19.91
C GLY A 29 -2.15 7.90 19.54
N ASP A 30 -1.03 7.62 20.21
CA ASP A 30 0.24 8.27 19.88
C ASP A 30 0.75 7.86 18.49
N ALA A 31 1.54 8.76 17.89
CA ALA A 31 2.16 8.51 16.59
C ALA A 31 3.19 7.38 16.68
N ILE A 32 3.04 6.36 15.83
CA ILE A 32 3.98 5.24 15.70
C ILE A 32 4.74 5.37 14.38
N GLU A 33 6.03 5.66 14.45
CA GLU A 33 6.94 5.69 13.29
C GLU A 33 7.41 4.27 12.97
N MET A 34 7.13 3.80 11.77
CA MET A 34 7.52 2.46 11.31
C MET A 34 8.97 2.45 10.83
N GLY A 35 9.72 1.43 11.24
CA GLY A 35 11.09 1.21 10.80
C GLY A 35 11.20 0.83 9.31
N ASN A 36 12.42 0.92 8.77
CA ASN A 36 12.75 0.57 7.38
C ASN A 36 11.85 1.26 6.34
N CYS A 37 11.67 2.58 6.45
CA CYS A 37 10.78 3.32 5.55
C CYS A 37 11.13 3.07 4.08
N PRO A 38 10.19 2.55 3.28
CA PRO A 38 10.39 2.32 1.86
C PRO A 38 10.71 3.57 1.07
N ARG A 39 11.64 3.43 0.12
CA ARG A 39 11.90 4.46 -0.89
C ARG A 39 10.94 4.26 -2.06
N LEU A 40 9.78 4.90 -1.97
CA LEU A 40 8.70 4.75 -2.95
C LEU A 40 9.02 5.36 -4.31
N ALA A 41 9.67 6.54 -4.31
CA ALA A 41 10.02 7.25 -5.53
C ALA A 41 11.29 8.09 -5.33
N GLU A 42 11.84 8.58 -6.44
CA GLU A 42 12.83 9.65 -6.41
C GLU A 42 12.25 10.91 -5.74
N PRO A 43 13.08 11.71 -5.04
CA PRO A 43 12.64 12.98 -4.45
C PRO A 43 11.93 13.86 -5.49
N GLY A 44 10.72 14.32 -5.16
CA GLY A 44 9.90 15.15 -6.05
C GLY A 44 9.08 14.38 -7.10
N SER A 45 9.21 13.05 -7.18
CA SER A 45 8.46 12.19 -8.11
C SER A 45 7.47 11.26 -7.42
N PHE A 46 7.24 11.44 -6.11
CA PHE A 46 6.21 10.71 -5.40
C PHE A 46 4.82 11.14 -5.89
N ASP A 47 4.00 10.14 -6.20
CA ASP A 47 2.64 10.32 -6.66
C ASP A 47 1.71 9.45 -5.82
N ALA A 48 0.83 10.10 -5.05
CA ALA A 48 -0.08 9.43 -4.14
C ALA A 48 -1.10 8.54 -4.88
N GLU A 49 -1.42 8.84 -6.15
CA GLU A 49 -2.34 8.01 -6.94
C GLU A 49 -1.77 6.64 -7.29
N ARG A 50 -0.46 6.45 -7.10
CA ARG A 50 0.26 5.17 -7.33
C ARG A 50 0.38 4.32 -6.07
N LEU A 51 0.04 4.88 -4.92
CA LEU A 51 0.11 4.20 -3.64
C LEU A 51 -1.19 3.42 -3.40
N ARG A 52 -1.06 2.15 -3.04
CA ARG A 52 -2.16 1.27 -2.65
C ARG A 52 -1.84 0.60 -1.33
N LEU A 53 -2.85 0.47 -0.47
CA LEU A 53 -2.77 -0.28 0.77
C LEU A 53 -3.68 -1.50 0.66
N MET A 54 -3.15 -2.69 0.95
CA MET A 54 -3.89 -3.95 0.83
C MET A 54 -3.44 -4.98 1.85
N ASP A 55 -4.36 -5.77 2.36
CA ASP A 55 -4.00 -7.03 3.01
C ASP A 55 -3.74 -8.09 1.92
N VAL A 56 -2.51 -8.60 1.90
CA VAL A 56 -2.04 -9.61 0.92
C VAL A 56 -2.04 -11.00 1.53
N GLU A 57 -1.88 -11.09 2.85
CA GLU A 57 -1.59 -12.35 3.56
C GLU A 57 -2.73 -12.75 4.51
N GLY A 58 -3.79 -11.94 4.61
CA GLY A 58 -4.95 -12.22 5.45
C GLY A 58 -4.66 -12.00 6.94
N SER A 59 -3.61 -11.25 7.26
CA SER A 59 -3.18 -10.97 8.63
C SER A 59 -3.95 -9.82 9.28
N GLY A 60 -4.77 -9.10 8.51
CA GLY A 60 -5.42 -7.86 8.90
C GLY A 60 -4.51 -6.63 8.76
N THR A 61 -3.20 -6.81 8.54
CA THR A 61 -2.28 -5.68 8.37
C THR A 61 -2.25 -5.22 6.92
N ALA A 62 -2.38 -3.91 6.70
CA ALA A 62 -2.25 -3.34 5.37
C ALA A 62 -0.78 -3.32 4.94
N ASN A 63 -0.46 -4.08 3.91
CA ASN A 63 0.78 -4.01 3.13
C ASN A 63 0.70 -2.84 2.16
N MET A 64 1.85 -2.43 1.63
CA MET A 64 1.96 -1.27 0.74
C MET A 64 2.42 -1.68 -0.64
N LEU A 65 1.68 -1.27 -1.66
CA LEU A 65 2.01 -1.48 -3.06
C LEU A 65 2.19 -0.11 -3.74
N TYR A 66 3.33 0.08 -4.42
CA TYR A 66 3.62 1.30 -5.18
C TYR A 66 3.80 0.99 -6.66
N ILE A 67 2.91 1.53 -7.49
CA ILE A 67 2.86 1.28 -8.94
C ILE A 67 3.94 2.13 -9.64
N LEU A 68 4.83 1.49 -10.39
CA LEU A 68 5.95 2.18 -11.03
C LEU A 68 5.52 2.84 -12.36
N PRO A 69 6.02 4.05 -12.68
CA PRO A 69 5.76 4.69 -13.97
C PRO A 69 6.23 3.88 -15.18
N GLY A 70 7.28 3.05 -15.01
CA GLY A 70 7.84 2.21 -16.07
C GLY A 70 7.17 0.84 -16.22
N GLY A 71 6.07 0.58 -15.51
CA GLY A 71 5.46 -0.75 -15.41
C GLY A 71 5.97 -1.55 -14.21
N GLY A 72 5.16 -2.51 -13.77
CA GLY A 72 5.34 -3.23 -12.53
C GLY A 72 4.95 -2.43 -11.29
N ALA A 73 5.19 -3.02 -10.12
CA ALA A 73 5.03 -2.38 -8.83
C ALA A 73 6.04 -2.92 -7.82
N HIS A 74 6.25 -2.18 -6.74
CA HIS A 74 6.95 -2.67 -5.55
C HIS A 74 5.94 -2.95 -4.45
N LEU A 75 5.96 -4.17 -3.92
CA LEU A 75 5.23 -4.58 -2.73
C LEU A 75 6.16 -4.52 -1.51
N PHE A 76 5.65 -3.97 -0.43
CA PHE A 76 6.30 -3.89 0.88
C PHE A 76 5.36 -4.50 1.91
N TYR A 77 5.82 -5.53 2.61
CA TYR A 77 5.06 -6.16 3.66
C TYR A 77 5.12 -5.34 4.94
N ASN A 78 3.99 -5.22 5.61
CA ASN A 78 3.88 -4.61 6.92
C ASN A 78 4.26 -5.64 7.98
N LEU A 79 5.34 -5.39 8.71
CA LEU A 79 5.86 -6.27 9.75
C LEU A 79 5.17 -5.99 11.09
N ALA A 80 3.86 -6.28 11.14
CA ALA A 80 3.01 -6.14 12.32
C ALA A 80 3.01 -4.74 12.95
N GLY A 81 3.00 -3.69 12.12
CA GLY A 81 2.98 -2.29 12.56
C GLY A 81 4.33 -1.76 13.07
N ASN A 82 5.40 -2.56 13.01
CA ASN A 82 6.71 -2.15 13.53
C ASN A 82 7.65 -1.60 12.45
N ALA A 83 7.63 -2.22 11.27
CA ALA A 83 8.53 -1.88 10.16
C ALA A 83 7.97 -2.35 8.82
N TRP A 84 8.66 -2.01 7.74
CA TRP A 84 8.40 -2.52 6.39
C TRP A 84 9.47 -3.54 5.96
N SER A 85 9.09 -4.49 5.11
CA SER A 85 10.06 -5.35 4.43
C SER A 85 10.84 -4.59 3.36
N ASP A 86 11.87 -5.26 2.81
CA ASP A 86 12.45 -4.85 1.53
C ASP A 86 11.42 -4.97 0.40
N ALA A 87 11.70 -4.26 -0.71
CA ALA A 87 10.83 -4.24 -1.88
C ALA A 87 10.79 -5.62 -2.57
N VAL A 88 9.59 -6.13 -2.80
CA VAL A 88 9.35 -7.25 -3.71
C VAL A 88 8.81 -6.70 -5.02
N PHE A 89 9.56 -6.90 -6.10
CA PHE A 89 9.16 -6.43 -7.42
C PHE A 89 8.11 -7.35 -8.05
N THR A 90 6.99 -6.76 -8.47
CA THR A 90 5.90 -7.45 -9.15
C THR A 90 5.82 -6.98 -10.61
N PRO A 91 6.27 -7.78 -11.59
CA PRO A 91 6.45 -7.33 -12.98
C PRO A 91 5.14 -7.28 -13.81
N THR A 92 4.03 -7.77 -13.28
CA THR A 92 2.81 -8.09 -14.05
C THR A 92 1.97 -6.89 -14.50
N LEU A 93 2.30 -5.67 -14.07
CA LEU A 93 1.57 -4.45 -14.45
C LEU A 93 2.17 -3.81 -15.73
N PRO A 94 1.40 -3.66 -16.82
CA PRO A 94 1.85 -2.92 -17.99
C PRO A 94 2.16 -1.45 -17.68
N ALA A 95 3.15 -0.88 -18.37
CA ALA A 95 3.53 0.53 -18.20
C ALA A 95 2.46 1.54 -18.68
N THR A 96 1.57 1.10 -19.58
CA THR A 96 0.48 1.90 -20.15
C THR A 96 -0.72 2.05 -19.23
N THR A 97 -0.77 1.27 -18.15
CA THR A 97 -1.91 1.27 -17.23
C THR A 97 -1.92 2.56 -16.41
N SER A 98 -2.99 3.35 -16.56
CA SER A 98 -3.23 4.49 -15.69
C SER A 98 -3.37 4.05 -14.23
N PRO A 99 -2.75 4.73 -13.24
CA PRO A 99 -2.93 4.41 -11.83
C PRO A 99 -4.40 4.36 -11.40
N SER A 100 -5.22 5.25 -11.94
CA SER A 100 -6.67 5.31 -11.69
C SER A 100 -7.45 4.08 -12.17
N ASN A 101 -6.88 3.25 -13.04
CA ASN A 101 -7.48 1.99 -13.51
C ASN A 101 -6.99 0.77 -12.73
N ILE A 102 -6.22 0.95 -11.65
CA ILE A 102 -5.70 -0.13 -10.82
C ILE A 102 -6.51 -0.24 -9.53
N PHE A 103 -7.17 -1.38 -9.40
CA PHE A 103 -8.08 -1.70 -8.31
C PHE A 103 -7.54 -2.85 -7.45
N LEU A 104 -7.85 -2.78 -6.17
CA LEU A 104 -7.65 -3.85 -5.21
C LEU A 104 -9.01 -4.46 -4.88
N LEU A 105 -9.17 -5.76 -5.09
CA LEU A 105 -10.43 -6.44 -4.85
C LEU A 105 -10.18 -7.85 -4.32
N ASP A 106 -10.85 -8.23 -3.24
CA ASP A 106 -10.91 -9.63 -2.80
C ASP A 106 -11.89 -10.40 -3.69
N ILE A 107 -11.37 -10.88 -4.80
CA ILE A 107 -12.13 -11.67 -5.80
C ILE A 107 -12.26 -13.14 -5.41
N LEU A 108 -11.44 -13.62 -4.47
CA LEU A 108 -11.43 -15.02 -4.05
C LEU A 108 -12.35 -15.25 -2.84
N GLY A 109 -12.72 -14.18 -2.13
CA GLY A 109 -13.55 -14.25 -0.92
C GLY A 109 -12.78 -14.76 0.29
N GLU A 110 -11.45 -14.69 0.25
CA GLU A 110 -10.54 -15.24 1.26
C GLU A 110 -9.99 -14.15 2.19
N GLY A 111 -10.49 -12.92 2.10
CA GLY A 111 -10.00 -11.78 2.88
C GLY A 111 -8.68 -11.19 2.36
N THR A 112 -8.18 -11.64 1.20
CA THR A 112 -6.94 -11.15 0.59
C THR A 112 -7.23 -10.41 -0.71
N ALA A 113 -6.65 -9.21 -0.86
CA ALA A 113 -6.88 -8.42 -2.06
C ALA A 113 -6.08 -8.97 -3.24
N CYS A 114 -6.72 -9.06 -4.40
CA CYS A 114 -6.08 -9.31 -5.69
C CYS A 114 -5.87 -7.98 -6.43
N LEU A 115 -4.73 -7.87 -7.11
CA LEU A 115 -4.42 -6.74 -7.98
C LEU A 115 -5.10 -6.88 -9.35
N ARG A 116 -5.89 -5.89 -9.75
CA ARG A 116 -6.60 -5.84 -11.04
C ARG A 116 -6.33 -4.55 -11.78
N TRP A 117 -6.30 -4.62 -13.10
CA TRP A 117 -6.31 -3.45 -13.96
C TRP A 117 -7.17 -3.68 -15.20
N ALA A 118 -7.77 -2.61 -15.72
CA ALA A 118 -8.44 -2.60 -17.01
C ALA A 118 -7.56 -1.86 -18.02
N ASP A 119 -7.26 -2.51 -19.14
CA ASP A 119 -6.62 -1.85 -20.27
C ASP A 119 -7.67 -0.99 -20.98
N ALA A 120 -7.44 0.31 -21.05
CA ALA A 120 -8.20 1.19 -21.93
C ALA A 120 -7.57 1.16 -23.33
N SER A 121 -7.36 -0.02 -23.91
CA SER A 121 -7.12 -0.11 -25.34
C SER A 121 -8.47 0.10 -26.03
N SER A 122 -8.79 1.36 -26.31
CA SER A 122 -9.82 1.68 -27.30
C SER A 122 -9.32 1.13 -28.64
N SER A 123 -9.96 0.07 -29.12
CA SER A 123 -9.87 -0.42 -30.50
C SER A 123 -10.30 0.63 -31.51
#